data_AF-A0A0R1VX11-F1
#
_entry.id   AF-A0A0R1VX11-F1
#
_cell.length_a   1.000
_cell.length_b   1.000
_cell.length_c   1.000
_cell.angle_alpha   90.00
_cell.angle_beta   90.00
_cell.angle_gamma   90.00
#
_symmetry.space_group_name_H-M   'P 1'
#
loop_
_entity.id
_entity.type
_entity.pdbx_description
1 polymer ?
#
loop_
_entity_poly.entity_id
_entity_poly.type
_entity_poly.pdbx_seq_one_letter_code
_entity_poly.pdbx_strand_id
1 'polypeptide(L)'
;MRHALIRYPDVTTNQIVGTEKLTSPYDEDYDISHASLAGYQTLTNNPQTYHFNQSYQQYLTIKVKPPRLHLNVYYDRVGYDRHRLKKRESRPSS
;
A
#
# COMPACT_ATOMS: atom_id res chain seq x y z
N MET A 1 25.17 5.63 22.09
CA MET A 1 24.06 5.59 21.11
C MET A 1 24.18 4.35 20.23
N ARG A 2 23.04 3.76 19.89
CA ARG A 2 22.88 2.67 18.93
C ARG A 2 21.77 3.01 17.93
N HIS A 3 21.79 2.33 16.81
CA HIS A 3 20.83 2.51 15.74
C HIS A 3 20.14 1.19 15.43
N ALA A 4 18.84 1.27 15.17
CA ALA A 4 18.05 0.16 14.66
C ALA A 4 17.28 0.62 13.42
N LEU A 5 16.98 -0.33 12.54
CA LEU A 5 16.14 -0.10 11.37
C LEU A 5 14.84 -0.87 11.50
N ILE A 6 13.72 -0.15 11.56
CA ILE A 6 12.41 -0.74 11.32
C ILE A 6 12.31 -1.05 9.83
N ARG A 7 11.91 -2.27 9.51
CA ARG A 7 11.53 -2.71 8.18
C ARG A 7 10.02 -2.93 8.16
N TYR A 8 9.36 -2.39 7.15
CA TYR A 8 7.93 -2.53 6.94
C TYR A 8 7.66 -3.52 5.80
N PRO A 9 7.53 -4.84 6.07
CA PRO A 9 7.09 -5.79 5.07
C PRO A 9 5.59 -5.66 4.83
N ASP A 10 5.22 -5.55 3.57
CA ASP A 10 3.86 -5.80 3.12
C ASP A 10 3.59 -7.31 3.17
N VAL A 11 2.68 -7.74 4.05
CA VAL A 11 2.35 -9.17 4.22
C VAL A 11 1.63 -9.79 3.03
N THR A 12 1.14 -8.98 2.09
CA THR A 12 0.45 -9.47 0.88
C THR A 12 1.41 -9.81 -0.24
N THR A 13 2.51 -9.05 -0.36
CA THR A 13 3.52 -9.21 -1.42
C THR A 13 4.85 -9.76 -0.91
N ASN A 14 5.04 -9.82 0.41
CA ASN A 14 6.31 -10.13 1.09
C ASN A 14 7.48 -9.18 0.72
N GLN A 15 7.17 -7.99 0.20
CA GLN A 15 8.18 -6.98 -0.13
C GLN A 15 8.36 -5.99 1.02
N ILE A 16 9.59 -5.47 1.17
CA ILE A 16 9.84 -4.33 2.07
C ILE A 16 9.40 -3.05 1.37
N VAL A 17 8.40 -2.39 1.92
CA VAL A 17 7.76 -1.20 1.33
C VAL A 17 8.20 0.10 2.01
N GLY A 18 8.96 0.01 3.10
CA GLY A 18 9.52 1.16 3.78
C GLY A 18 10.52 0.77 4.86
N THR A 19 11.28 1.77 5.30
CA THR A 19 12.20 1.67 6.43
C THR A 19 12.19 2.93 7.26
N GLU A 20 12.43 2.80 8.56
CA GLU A 20 12.56 3.91 9.49
C GLU A 20 13.76 3.67 10.41
N LYS A 21 14.54 4.73 10.69
CA LYS A 21 15.72 4.64 11.55
C LYS A 21 15.36 5.10 12.97
N LEU A 22 15.66 4.24 13.94
CA LEU A 22 15.58 4.56 15.36
C LEU A 22 16.98 4.82 15.93
N THR A 23 17.06 5.68 16.94
CA THR A 23 18.30 5.96 17.67
C THR A 23 17.99 6.08 19.15
N SER A 24 18.69 5.29 19.97
CA SER A 24 18.56 5.28 21.42
C SER A 24 19.91 4.93 22.08
N PRO A 25 20.12 5.18 23.38
CA PRO A 25 21.13 4.47 24.15
C PRO A 25 20.97 2.94 24.03
N TYR A 26 22.05 2.20 24.32
CA TYR A 26 21.95 0.74 24.40
C TYR A 26 21.45 0.36 25.80
N ASP A 27 20.88 -0.84 25.93
CA ASP A 27 20.28 -1.39 27.15
C ASP A 27 19.03 -0.63 27.63
N GLU A 28 18.39 0.10 26.71
CA GLU A 28 17.14 0.83 26.97
C GLU A 28 16.02 0.30 26.08
N ASP A 29 14.81 0.28 26.64
CA ASP A 29 13.59 0.01 25.91
C ASP A 29 13.11 1.27 25.20
N TYR A 30 12.77 1.12 23.92
CA TYR A 30 12.23 2.17 23.08
C TYR A 30 10.77 1.85 22.73
N ASP A 31 9.87 2.81 22.93
CA ASP A 31 8.46 2.69 22.56
C ASP A 31 8.31 2.83 21.03
N ILE A 32 7.76 1.79 20.42
CA ILE A 32 7.46 1.72 18.97
C ILE A 32 5.97 1.47 18.71
N SER A 33 5.11 1.64 19.72
CA SER A 33 3.66 1.42 19.62
C SER A 33 2.99 2.27 18.53
N HIS A 34 3.59 3.43 18.23
CA HIS A 34 3.12 4.37 17.22
C HIS A 34 3.84 4.24 15.86
N ALA A 35 4.75 3.27 15.71
CA ALA A 35 5.47 3.04 14.46
C ALA A 35 4.47 2.68 13.34
N SER A 36 4.55 3.43 12.24
CA SER A 36 3.62 3.31 11.13
C SER A 36 4.24 3.78 9.81
N LEU A 37 3.69 3.30 8.71
CA LEU A 37 4.11 3.67 7.37
C LEU A 37 2.95 4.35 6.63
N ALA A 38 3.18 5.57 6.16
CA ALA A 38 2.19 6.32 5.39
C ALA A 38 1.73 5.52 4.15
N GLY A 39 0.43 5.53 3.89
CA GLY A 39 -0.18 4.79 2.78
C GLY A 39 -0.32 3.29 3.03
N TYR A 40 -0.03 2.79 4.23
CA TYR A 40 -0.24 1.40 4.64
C TYR A 40 -1.03 1.31 5.95
N GLN A 41 -1.70 0.17 6.16
CA GLN A 41 -2.33 -0.16 7.43
C GLN A 41 -1.38 -1.03 8.28
N THR A 42 -1.00 -0.54 9.46
CA THR A 42 -0.26 -1.32 10.47
C THR A 42 -1.14 -2.43 11.04
N LEU A 43 -0.60 -3.65 11.16
CA LEU A 43 -1.31 -4.78 11.76
C LEU A 43 -1.28 -4.72 13.29
N THR A 44 -2.27 -5.33 13.95
CA THR A 44 -2.47 -5.26 15.41
C THR A 44 -1.44 -6.04 16.23
N ASN A 45 -0.82 -7.06 15.66
CA ASN A 45 0.08 -7.98 16.40
C ASN A 45 1.56 -7.61 16.21
N ASN A 46 1.85 -6.34 16.02
CA ASN A 46 3.22 -5.84 15.92
C ASN A 46 3.81 -5.57 17.32
N PRO A 47 5.13 -5.72 17.47
CA PRO A 47 5.80 -5.36 18.73
C PRO A 47 5.52 -3.89 19.06
N GLN A 48 5.33 -3.61 20.35
CA GLN A 48 5.08 -2.26 20.86
C GLN A 48 6.34 -1.65 21.48
N THR A 49 7.32 -2.47 21.82
CA THR A 49 8.59 -2.05 22.40
C THR A 49 9.76 -2.74 21.69
N TYR A 50 10.92 -2.08 21.69
CA TYR A 50 12.17 -2.64 21.20
C TYR A 50 13.31 -2.35 22.16
N HIS A 51 14.02 -3.40 22.56
CA HIS A 51 15.17 -3.29 23.45
C HIS A 51 16.46 -3.15 22.63
N PHE A 52 17.15 -2.02 22.77
CA PHE A 52 18.40 -1.77 22.05
C PHE A 52 19.55 -2.59 22.67
N ASN A 53 20.16 -3.46 21.87
CA ASN A 53 21.35 -4.20 22.33
C ASN A 53 22.65 -3.53 21.84
N GLN A 54 23.78 -4.16 22.17
CA GLN A 54 25.11 -3.64 21.82
C GLN A 54 25.49 -3.83 20.34
N SER A 55 24.70 -4.54 19.54
CA SER A 55 24.98 -4.78 18.12
C SER A 55 24.97 -3.48 17.30
N TYR A 56 25.86 -3.40 16.32
CA TYR A 56 25.88 -2.31 15.35
C TYR A 56 24.83 -2.45 14.25
N GLN A 57 24.34 -3.67 14.01
CA GLN A 57 23.30 -3.97 13.03
C GLN A 57 22.09 -4.55 13.74
N GLN A 58 21.02 -3.76 13.77
CA GLN A 58 19.79 -4.08 14.49
C GLN A 58 18.61 -3.83 13.54
N TYR A 59 17.76 -4.85 13.41
CA TYR A 59 16.57 -4.78 12.57
C TYR A 59 15.37 -5.27 13.36
N LEU A 60 14.26 -4.57 13.21
CA LEU A 60 12.96 -5.04 13.67
C LEU A 60 11.93 -4.90 12.56
N THR A 61 10.80 -5.57 12.75
CA THR A 61 9.77 -5.69 11.72
C THR A 61 8.45 -5.18 12.24
N ILE A 62 7.83 -4.26 11.49
CA ILE A 62 6.45 -3.82 11.70
C ILE A 62 5.65 -4.23 10.45
N LYS A 63 4.84 -5.26 10.59
CA LYS A 63 4.02 -5.82 9.51
C LYS A 63 2.92 -4.85 9.12
N VAL A 64 2.80 -4.63 7.83
CA VAL A 64 1.79 -3.74 7.24
C VAL A 64 1.06 -4.43 6.09
N LYS A 65 -0.06 -3.87 5.67
CA LYS A 65 -0.76 -4.26 4.45
C LYS A 65 -1.27 -3.02 3.69
N PRO A 66 -1.50 -3.11 2.38
CA PRO A 66 -2.12 -2.03 1.63
C PRO A 66 -3.49 -1.66 2.21
N PRO A 67 -3.89 -0.39 2.16
CA PRO A 67 -5.21 0.03 2.55
C PRO A 67 -6.25 -0.62 1.62
N ARG A 68 -7.45 -0.88 2.14
CA ARG A 68 -8.57 -1.32 1.30
C ARG A 68 -9.02 -0.13 0.46
N LEU A 69 -8.83 -0.21 -0.86
CA LEU A 69 -9.39 0.77 -1.78
C LEU A 69 -10.84 0.39 -2.10
N HIS A 70 -11.78 1.32 -1.92
CA HIS A 70 -13.14 1.18 -2.41
C HIS A 70 -13.29 2.05 -3.67
N LEU A 71 -13.57 1.41 -4.81
CA LEU A 71 -13.80 2.10 -6.07
C LEU A 71 -15.28 2.00 -6.46
N ASN A 72 -15.96 3.13 -6.59
CA ASN A 72 -17.30 3.19 -7.16
C ASN A 72 -17.18 3.46 -8.66
N VAL A 73 -17.57 2.49 -9.48
CA VAL A 73 -17.56 2.63 -10.95
C VAL A 73 -18.98 2.86 -11.44
N TYR A 74 -19.19 3.98 -12.13
CA TYR A 74 -20.42 4.27 -12.86
C TYR A 74 -20.13 4.15 -14.36
N TYR A 75 -21.00 3.45 -15.08
CA TYR A 75 -20.92 3.36 -16.54
C TYR A 75 -22.29 3.68 -17.14
N ASP A 76 -22.30 4.55 -18.13
CA ASP A 76 -23.46 4.81 -18.95
C ASP A 76 -23.55 3.75 -20.05
N ARG A 77 -24.71 3.11 -20.20
CA ARG A 77 -24.98 2.25 -21.35
C ARG A 77 -25.33 3.14 -22.53
N VAL A 78 -24.37 3.39 -23.41
CA VAL A 78 -24.67 3.99 -24.71
C VAL A 78 -25.30 2.92 -25.60
N GLY A 79 -26.62 3.02 -25.80
CA GLY A 79 -27.33 2.19 -26.78
C GLY A 79 -26.95 2.62 -28.20
N TYR A 80 -26.24 1.76 -28.94
CA TYR A 80 -26.02 1.96 -30.37
C TYR A 80 -27.33 1.68 -31.12
N ASP A 81 -28.01 2.74 -31.54
CA ASP A 81 -29.23 2.65 -32.34
C ASP A 81 -28.90 2.20 -33.77
N ARG A 82 -29.29 0.98 -34.12
CA ARG A 82 -28.91 0.28 -35.36
C ARG A 82 -29.78 0.66 -36.58
N HIS A 83 -30.27 1.90 -36.64
CA HIS A 83 -31.17 2.35 -37.72
C HIS A 83 -30.66 3.59 -38.46
N ARG A 84 -29.47 3.52 -39.07
CA ARG A 84 -29.08 4.53 -40.07
C ARG A 84 -28.16 4.05 -41.18
N LEU A 85 -28.41 2.86 -41.74
CA LEU A 85 -27.73 2.39 -42.96
C LEU A 85 -28.69 1.66 -43.91
N LYS A 86 -29.81 2.28 -44.30
CA LYS A 86 -30.56 1.90 -45.52
C LYS A 86 -31.34 3.10 -46.07
N LYS A 87 -30.65 4.04 -46.73
CA LYS A 87 -31.30 4.96 -47.71
C LYS A 87 -30.29 5.71 -48.58
N ARG A 88 -29.40 5.00 -49.26
CA ARG A 88 -28.65 5.52 -50.41
C ARG A 88 -28.35 4.39 -51.39
N GLU A 89 -29.40 3.81 -51.96
CA GLU A 89 -29.30 3.02 -53.18
C GLU A 89 -30.71 2.88 -53.76
N SER A 90 -30.82 2.97 -55.09
CA SER A 90 -32.03 3.02 -55.94
C SER A 90 -32.69 4.42 -56.00
N ARG A 91 -32.65 5.19 -57.11
CA ARG A 91 -32.91 4.82 -58.51
C ARG A 91 -32.36 5.83 -59.56
N PRO A 92 -32.32 5.44 -60.86
CA PRO A 92 -31.48 5.99 -61.93
C PRO A 92 -32.15 7.09 -62.79
N SER A 93 -31.33 7.63 -63.70
CA SER A 93 -31.59 8.64 -64.73
C SER A 93 -32.80 8.39 -65.64
N SER A 94 -33.59 9.43 -65.89
CA SER A 94 -34.10 9.88 -67.21
C SER A 94 -34.69 11.27 -67.07
#